data_AF-A0A3Q7FTK7-F1
#
_entry.id   AF-A0A3Q7FTK7-F1
#
_cell.length_a   1.000
_cell.length_b   1.000
_cell.length_c   1.000
_cell.angle_alpha   90.00
_cell.angle_beta   90.00
_cell.angle_gamma   90.00
#
_symmetry.space_group_name_H-M   'P 1'
#
loop_
_entity.id
_entity.type
_entity.pdbx_description
1 polymer ?
#
loop_
_entity_poly.entity_id
_entity_poly.type
_entity_poly.pdbx_seq_one_letter_code
_entity_poly.pdbx_strand_id
1 'polypeptide(L)'
;MKGNSGNPLALTSLNHISLVCRSVEKSIEFYKNVLGFVPVRRPGSFNFNGAWLFSYGIGIHLLQSEDPEKMPKKTEINPKDNHISFQCESIDAVEKKLTEMGIKYARQLVEEGGIYVDQLFFHDPDGFMVEICNCDNLPVIPLAGEIARSCSRANIQLLQPQQTQKQSAVVQVPVIKP
;
A
#
# COMPACT_ATOMS: atom_id res chain seq x y z
N MET A 1 21.21 -13.33 -25.15
CA MET A 1 20.51 -13.54 -23.86
C MET A 1 19.67 -12.31 -23.58
N LYS A 2 18.33 -12.40 -23.65
CA LYS A 2 17.45 -11.27 -23.30
C LYS A 2 17.42 -11.13 -21.78
N GLY A 3 18.06 -10.09 -21.26
CA GLY A 3 18.00 -9.77 -19.83
C GLY A 3 16.56 -9.50 -19.41
N ASN A 4 16.11 -10.17 -18.34
CA ASN A 4 14.79 -10.00 -17.77
C ASN A 4 14.65 -8.56 -17.21
N SER A 5 14.10 -7.65 -18.03
CA SER A 5 14.05 -6.20 -17.79
C SER A 5 13.03 -5.75 -16.74
N GLY A 6 12.27 -6.67 -16.13
CA GLY A 6 11.13 -6.30 -15.27
C GLY A 6 11.47 -5.93 -13.81
N ASN A 7 12.70 -6.10 -13.34
CA ASN A 7 13.11 -5.71 -11.98
C ASN A 7 14.62 -5.35 -11.96
N PRO A 8 14.97 -4.16 -12.45
CA PRO A 8 16.37 -3.79 -12.70
C PRO A 8 17.22 -3.74 -11.43
N LEU A 9 16.61 -3.48 -10.28
CA LEU A 9 17.28 -3.36 -8.99
C LEU A 9 17.03 -4.55 -8.05
N ALA A 10 16.41 -5.64 -8.56
CA ALA A 10 16.04 -6.80 -7.76
C ALA A 10 15.23 -6.46 -6.48
N LEU A 11 14.36 -5.44 -6.55
CA LEU A 11 13.53 -4.99 -5.44
C LEU A 11 12.45 -6.05 -5.12
N THR A 12 12.14 -6.21 -3.83
CA THR A 12 11.14 -7.18 -3.37
C THR A 12 9.84 -6.53 -2.90
N SER A 13 9.93 -5.38 -2.22
CA SER A 13 8.80 -4.67 -1.63
C SER A 13 9.19 -3.26 -1.21
N LEU A 14 8.20 -2.43 -0.91
CA LEU A 14 8.43 -1.22 -0.10
C LEU A 14 8.90 -1.65 1.30
N ASN A 15 9.99 -1.06 1.78
CA ASN A 15 10.55 -1.40 3.08
C ASN A 15 10.03 -0.49 4.19
N HIS A 16 10.14 0.82 4.00
CA HIS A 16 9.65 1.82 4.93
C HIS A 16 9.42 3.16 4.24
N ILE A 17 8.67 4.03 4.91
CA ILE A 17 8.61 5.47 4.63
C ILE A 17 9.29 6.23 5.75
N SER A 18 9.91 7.36 5.41
CA SER A 18 10.60 8.23 6.37
C SER A 18 9.87 9.56 6.45
N LEU A 19 9.45 9.94 7.66
CA LEU A 19 8.69 11.16 7.92
C LEU A 19 9.42 12.02 8.95
N VAL A 20 9.59 13.30 8.61
CA VAL A 20 10.04 14.30 9.57
C VAL A 20 8.82 14.82 10.32
N CYS A 21 8.88 14.81 11.64
CA CYS A 21 7.77 15.19 12.52
C CYS A 21 8.19 16.26 13.53
N ARG A 22 7.22 17.03 14.05
CA ARG A 22 7.49 18.01 15.12
C ARG A 22 7.69 17.35 16.48
N SER A 23 6.96 16.27 16.75
CA SER A 23 7.06 15.49 17.99
C SER A 23 6.92 14.02 17.70
N VAL A 24 7.97 13.26 18.04
CA VAL A 24 7.98 11.80 17.89
C VAL A 24 6.86 11.17 18.70
N GLU A 25 6.58 11.68 19.89
CA GLU A 25 5.56 11.15 20.80
C GLU A 25 4.16 11.29 20.19
N LYS A 26 3.79 12.48 19.68
CA LYS A 26 2.49 12.72 19.03
C LYS A 26 2.33 11.89 17.76
N SER A 27 3.39 11.78 16.97
CA SER A 27 3.37 10.95 15.76
C SER A 27 3.24 9.46 16.12
N ILE A 28 3.95 8.95 17.12
CA ILE A 28 3.76 7.57 17.61
C ILE A 28 2.31 7.34 18.01
N GLU A 29 1.72 8.25 18.79
CA GLU A 29 0.35 8.13 19.26
C GLU A 29 -0.63 8.04 18.08
N PHE A 30 -0.49 8.93 17.08
CA PHE A 30 -1.31 8.89 15.87
C PHE A 30 -1.13 7.59 15.09
N TYR A 31 0.10 7.25 14.69
CA TYR A 31 0.35 6.08 13.84
C TYR A 31 -0.05 4.78 14.54
N LYS A 32 0.09 4.72 15.87
CA LYS A 32 -0.36 3.58 16.67
C LYS A 32 -1.87 3.51 16.81
N ASN A 33 -2.51 4.59 17.26
CA ASN A 33 -3.91 4.54 17.67
C ASN A 33 -4.89 4.73 16.51
N VAL A 34 -4.48 5.44 15.46
CA VAL A 34 -5.31 5.70 14.26
C VAL A 34 -5.04 4.65 13.19
N LEU A 35 -3.76 4.37 12.89
CA LEU A 35 -3.38 3.48 11.80
C LEU A 35 -2.91 2.09 12.25
N GLY A 36 -2.88 1.80 13.55
CA GLY A 36 -2.56 0.45 14.06
C GLY A 36 -1.09 0.04 13.95
N PHE A 37 -0.16 0.99 13.80
CA PHE A 37 1.27 0.69 13.78
C PHE A 37 1.82 0.34 15.17
N VAL A 38 2.84 -0.53 15.23
CA VAL A 38 3.48 -0.91 16.49
C VAL A 38 4.90 -0.35 16.54
N PRO A 39 5.31 0.34 17.62
CA PRO A 39 6.70 0.74 17.81
C PRO A 39 7.64 -0.48 17.88
N VAL A 40 8.77 -0.40 17.19
CA VAL A 40 9.78 -1.46 17.15
C VAL A 40 11.16 -0.95 17.58
N ARG A 41 12.06 -1.87 17.92
CA ARG A 41 13.41 -1.53 18.37
C ARG A 41 14.17 -0.76 17.30
N ARG A 42 14.73 0.39 17.69
CA ARG A 42 15.65 1.18 16.86
C ARG A 42 17.11 0.75 17.09
N PRO A 43 17.98 0.77 16.06
CA PRO A 43 19.42 0.64 16.24
C PRO A 43 19.98 1.71 17.19
N GLY A 44 20.85 1.29 18.10
CA GLY A 44 21.43 2.18 19.12
C GLY A 44 22.47 3.17 18.59
N SER A 45 22.93 3.01 17.35
CA SER A 45 23.92 3.88 16.72
C SER A 45 23.37 5.23 16.26
N PHE A 46 22.05 5.40 16.25
CA PHE A 46 21.43 6.67 15.86
C PHE A 46 21.40 7.64 17.04
N ASN A 47 21.91 8.85 16.81
CA ASN A 47 22.08 9.90 17.82
C ASN A 47 21.05 11.05 17.72
N PHE A 48 20.00 10.88 16.92
CA PHE A 48 18.87 11.82 16.81
C PHE A 48 17.60 11.29 17.49
N ASN A 49 16.68 12.18 17.84
CA ASN A 49 15.37 11.79 18.38
C ASN A 49 14.46 11.25 17.25
N GLY A 50 13.99 10.02 17.40
CA GLY A 50 13.21 9.34 16.37
C GLY A 50 12.69 7.99 16.83
N ALA A 51 11.73 7.45 16.10
CA ALA A 51 11.10 6.17 16.39
C ALA A 51 10.86 5.36 15.14
N TRP A 52 10.90 4.04 15.27
CA TRP A 52 10.56 3.11 14.20
C TRP A 52 9.26 2.43 14.56
N LEU A 53 8.33 2.37 13.61
CA LEU A 53 7.07 1.66 13.73
C LEU A 53 6.93 0.67 12.58
N PHE A 54 6.17 -0.40 12.80
CA PHE A 54 5.96 -1.43 11.80
C PHE A 54 4.53 -1.97 11.85
N SER A 55 3.92 -2.10 10.68
CA SER A 55 2.66 -2.84 10.46
C SER A 55 2.48 -3.06 8.95
N TYR A 56 1.55 -3.93 8.55
CA TYR A 56 1.19 -4.17 7.14
C TYR A 56 2.37 -4.56 6.22
N GLY A 57 3.49 -5.03 6.80
CA GLY A 57 4.71 -5.36 6.07
C GLY A 57 5.59 -4.15 5.71
N ILE A 58 5.27 -2.94 6.19
CA ILE A 58 6.03 -1.71 5.95
C ILE A 58 6.46 -1.04 7.27
N GLY A 59 7.60 -0.36 7.24
CA GLY A 59 8.06 0.49 8.33
C GLY A 59 7.63 1.95 8.18
N ILE A 60 7.47 2.65 9.32
CA ILE A 60 7.46 4.12 9.38
C ILE A 60 8.63 4.53 10.26
N HIS A 61 9.56 5.29 9.69
CA HIS A 61 10.65 5.93 10.43
C HIS A 61 10.26 7.38 10.70
N LEU A 62 10.08 7.72 11.99
CA LEU A 62 9.84 9.08 12.46
C LEU A 62 11.16 9.72 12.85
N LEU A 63 11.43 10.92 12.35
CA LEU A 63 12.60 11.72 12.67
C LEU A 63 12.12 13.08 13.20
N GLN A 64 12.47 13.41 14.44
CA GLN A 64 12.11 14.73 14.96
C GLN A 64 12.91 15.82 14.26
N SER A 65 12.22 16.87 13.80
CA SER A 65 12.89 18.07 13.28
C SER A 65 13.71 18.76 14.38
N GLU A 66 14.88 19.27 14.02
CA GLU A 66 15.70 20.14 14.90
C GLU A 66 15.07 21.53 15.07
N ASP A 67 14.24 21.95 14.11
CA ASP A 67 13.47 23.20 14.16
C ASP A 67 11.99 22.90 13.88
N PRO A 68 11.25 22.38 14.88
CA PRO A 68 9.85 22.01 14.71
C PRO A 68 9.00 23.19 14.25
N GLU A 69 9.25 24.42 14.71
CA GLU A 69 8.39 25.58 14.38
C GLU A 69 8.47 26.00 12.90
N LYS A 70 9.62 25.78 12.25
CA LYS A 70 9.82 26.08 10.83
C LYS A 70 9.24 25.07 9.86
N MET A 71 8.77 23.91 10.34
CA MET A 71 8.15 22.94 9.45
C MET A 71 6.88 23.54 8.79
N PRO A 72 6.56 23.18 7.53
CA PRO A 72 5.32 23.61 6.87
C PRO A 72 4.08 23.18 7.65
N LYS A 73 3.08 24.05 7.73
CA LYS A 73 1.78 23.72 8.33
C LYS A 73 0.77 23.57 7.20
N LYS A 74 0.33 22.33 6.94
CA LYS A 74 -0.75 22.03 6.00
C LYS A 74 -2.04 21.83 6.76
N THR A 75 -3.06 22.63 6.45
CA THR A 75 -4.37 22.57 7.11
C THR A 75 -5.50 22.14 6.17
N GLU A 76 -5.34 22.38 4.87
CA GLU A 76 -6.30 21.99 3.84
C GLU A 76 -6.02 20.57 3.35
N ILE A 77 -7.06 19.73 3.33
CA ILE A 77 -6.98 18.39 2.76
C ILE A 77 -7.11 18.53 1.25
N ASN A 78 -6.02 18.26 0.53
CA ASN A 78 -5.96 18.28 -0.92
C ASN A 78 -5.66 16.86 -1.46
N PRO A 79 -6.65 16.10 -1.98
CA PRO A 79 -6.44 14.76 -2.52
C PRO A 79 -5.33 14.61 -3.58
N LYS A 80 -4.83 15.73 -4.14
CA LYS A 80 -3.74 15.76 -5.13
C LYS A 80 -2.33 15.88 -4.52
N ASP A 81 -2.22 16.06 -3.21
CA ASP A 81 -0.92 16.11 -2.52
C ASP A 81 -0.28 14.72 -2.40
N ASN A 82 1.04 14.70 -2.19
CA ASN A 82 1.77 13.46 -1.90
C ASN A 82 1.20 12.78 -0.65
N HIS A 83 0.89 11.49 -0.76
CA HIS A 83 0.31 10.69 0.32
C HIS A 83 0.89 9.26 0.37
N ILE A 84 0.66 8.59 1.50
CA ILE A 84 0.68 7.13 1.57
C ILE A 84 -0.74 6.60 1.58
N SER A 85 -0.96 5.48 0.91
CA SER A 85 -2.28 4.86 0.77
C SER A 85 -2.31 3.50 1.44
N PHE A 86 -3.41 3.21 2.15
CA PHE A 86 -3.67 1.91 2.74
C PHE A 86 -4.98 1.33 2.21
N GLN A 87 -4.94 0.02 1.94
CA GLN A 87 -6.14 -0.76 1.68
C GLN A 87 -6.93 -0.98 2.98
N CYS A 88 -8.25 -0.95 2.90
CA CYS A 88 -9.13 -1.30 4.01
C CYS A 88 -10.17 -2.36 3.62
N GLU A 89 -10.75 -3.01 4.64
CA GLU A 89 -11.85 -3.95 4.46
C GLU A 89 -13.21 -3.25 4.25
N SER A 90 -13.39 -2.06 4.84
CA SER A 90 -14.62 -1.28 4.73
C SER A 90 -14.35 0.21 4.91
N ILE A 91 -14.58 0.98 3.85
CA ILE A 91 -14.44 2.44 3.88
C ILE A 91 -15.41 3.07 4.88
N ASP A 92 -16.65 2.58 4.94
CA ASP A 92 -17.66 3.14 5.86
C ASP A 92 -17.29 2.91 7.33
N ALA A 93 -16.66 1.78 7.65
CA ALA A 93 -16.16 1.52 9.00
C ALA A 93 -15.02 2.49 9.36
N VAL A 94 -14.12 2.77 8.41
CA VAL A 94 -13.04 3.74 8.58
C VAL A 94 -13.60 5.14 8.76
N GLU A 95 -14.54 5.56 7.91
CA GLU A 95 -15.19 6.87 7.96
C GLU A 95 -15.84 7.11 9.33
N LYS A 96 -16.58 6.11 9.83
CA LYS A 96 -17.19 6.15 11.16
C LYS A 96 -16.13 6.33 12.25
N LYS A 97 -15.01 5.60 12.18
CA LYS A 97 -13.92 5.69 13.16
C LYS A 97 -13.23 7.05 13.14
N LEU A 98 -12.94 7.60 11.96
CA LEU A 98 -12.38 8.95 11.83
C LEU A 98 -13.30 9.99 12.45
N THR A 99 -14.61 9.88 12.20
CA THR A 99 -15.64 10.74 12.81
C THR A 99 -15.65 10.62 14.33
N GLU A 100 -15.65 9.40 14.88
CA GLU A 100 -15.60 9.15 16.33
C GLU A 100 -14.34 9.74 16.99
N MET A 101 -13.21 9.72 16.28
CA MET A 101 -11.93 10.29 16.74
C MET A 101 -11.84 11.81 16.54
N GLY A 102 -12.84 12.44 15.90
CA GLY A 102 -12.81 13.87 15.58
C GLY A 102 -11.77 14.26 14.52
N ILE A 103 -11.32 13.30 13.70
CA ILE A 103 -10.36 13.54 12.63
C ILE A 103 -11.11 14.06 11.41
N LYS A 104 -10.71 15.22 10.89
CA LYS A 104 -11.24 15.76 9.64
C LYS A 104 -10.73 14.95 8.46
N TYR A 105 -11.61 14.64 7.53
CA TYR A 105 -11.29 13.89 6.32
C TYR A 105 -12.06 14.47 5.11
N ALA A 106 -11.60 14.11 3.90
CA ALA A 106 -12.32 14.31 2.65
C ALA A 106 -12.62 12.95 2.01
N ARG A 107 -13.82 12.78 1.46
CA ARG A 107 -14.23 11.58 0.72
C ARG A 107 -14.29 11.87 -0.77
N GLN A 108 -13.80 10.94 -1.59
CA GLN A 108 -13.89 10.99 -3.04
C GLN A 108 -14.36 9.64 -3.58
N LEU A 109 -15.18 9.67 -4.62
CA LEU A 109 -15.61 8.49 -5.38
C LEU A 109 -14.99 8.56 -6.77
N VAL A 110 -14.36 7.47 -7.19
CA VAL A 110 -13.82 7.25 -8.53
C VAL A 110 -14.66 6.18 -9.21
N GLU A 111 -15.05 6.45 -10.45
CA GLU A 111 -15.77 5.50 -11.31
C GLU A 111 -14.93 5.21 -12.56
N GLU A 112 -14.66 3.92 -12.81
CA GLU A 112 -13.95 3.46 -14.01
C GLU A 112 -14.62 2.18 -14.51
N GLY A 113 -15.17 2.21 -15.72
CA GLY A 113 -15.79 1.03 -16.34
C GLY A 113 -16.93 0.39 -15.52
N GLY A 114 -17.66 1.18 -14.71
CA GLY A 114 -18.71 0.69 -13.81
C GLY A 114 -18.21 0.09 -12.49
N ILE A 115 -16.90 0.17 -12.22
CA ILE A 115 -16.29 -0.14 -10.92
C ILE A 115 -16.21 1.16 -10.12
N TYR A 116 -16.61 1.08 -8.85
CA TYR A 116 -16.58 2.21 -7.92
C TYR A 116 -15.48 1.99 -6.88
N VAL A 117 -14.67 3.04 -6.68
CA VAL A 117 -13.62 3.10 -5.67
C VAL A 117 -13.84 4.33 -4.81
N ASP A 118 -13.88 4.11 -3.50
CA ASP A 118 -13.94 5.17 -2.50
C ASP A 118 -12.55 5.43 -1.92
N GLN A 119 -12.29 6.71 -1.70
CA GLN A 119 -11.05 7.22 -1.12
C GLN A 119 -11.39 8.13 0.06
N LEU A 120 -10.71 7.96 1.18
CA LEU A 120 -10.74 8.87 2.33
C LEU A 120 -9.36 9.47 2.53
N PHE A 121 -9.28 10.80 2.55
CA PHE A 121 -8.04 11.54 2.75
C PHE A 121 -8.07 12.29 4.08
N PHE A 122 -7.02 12.18 4.87
CA PHE A 122 -6.83 12.95 6.10
C PHE A 122 -5.35 13.20 6.37
N HIS A 123 -5.05 14.02 7.37
CA HIS A 123 -3.68 14.32 7.75
C HIS A 123 -3.24 13.55 8.98
N ASP A 124 -1.95 13.24 9.01
CA ASP A 124 -1.22 12.99 10.25
C ASP A 124 -1.03 14.29 11.07
N PRO A 125 -0.43 14.22 12.27
CA PRO A 125 -0.27 15.39 13.14
C PRO A 125 0.52 16.56 12.53
N ASP A 126 1.35 16.29 11.52
CA ASP A 126 2.23 17.26 10.88
C ASP A 126 1.77 17.65 9.47
N GLY A 127 0.60 17.17 9.03
CA GLY A 127 0.01 17.51 7.74
C GLY A 127 0.48 16.62 6.59
N PHE A 128 1.13 15.49 6.87
CA PHE A 128 1.37 14.46 5.84
C PHE A 128 0.06 13.74 5.53
N MET A 129 -0.18 13.48 4.25
CA MET A 129 -1.47 12.98 3.80
C MET A 129 -1.54 11.46 3.84
N VAL A 130 -2.62 10.96 4.40
CA VAL A 130 -2.96 9.55 4.47
C VAL A 130 -4.22 9.33 3.65
N GLU A 131 -4.16 8.38 2.73
CA GLU A 131 -5.28 7.89 1.97
C GLU A 131 -5.68 6.50 2.49
N ILE A 132 -6.98 6.28 2.63
CA ILE A 132 -7.57 4.94 2.75
C ILE A 132 -8.41 4.70 1.51
N CYS A 133 -8.11 3.61 0.78
CA CYS A 133 -8.76 3.30 -0.49
C CYS A 133 -9.20 1.84 -0.55
N ASN A 134 -10.25 1.54 -1.31
CA ASN A 134 -10.58 0.19 -1.80
C ASN A 134 -10.14 -0.01 -3.26
N CYS A 135 -8.94 0.49 -3.58
CA CYS A 135 -8.40 0.59 -4.93
C CYS A 135 -8.12 -0.79 -5.57
N ASP A 136 -8.02 -1.85 -4.78
CA ASP A 136 -7.89 -3.23 -5.27
C ASP A 136 -9.10 -3.72 -6.07
N ASN A 137 -10.23 -3.02 -6.00
CA ASN A 137 -11.38 -3.23 -6.89
C ASN A 137 -11.04 -2.93 -8.36
N LEU A 138 -10.07 -2.05 -8.63
CA LEU A 138 -9.66 -1.71 -9.99
C LEU A 138 -8.60 -2.68 -10.51
N PRO A 139 -8.74 -3.18 -11.76
CA PRO A 139 -7.71 -4.01 -12.37
C PRO A 139 -6.45 -3.18 -12.62
N VAL A 140 -5.29 -3.67 -12.16
CA VAL A 140 -4.00 -3.08 -12.50
C VAL A 140 -3.61 -3.53 -13.91
N ILE A 141 -3.79 -2.65 -14.88
CA ILE A 141 -3.48 -2.89 -16.29
C ILE A 141 -2.21 -2.08 -16.67
N PRO A 142 -1.06 -2.73 -16.91
CA PRO A 142 0.13 -2.04 -17.36
C PRO A 142 -0.07 -1.39 -18.73
N LEU A 143 0.46 -0.19 -18.91
CA LEU A 143 0.48 0.47 -20.21
C LEU A 143 1.52 -0.22 -21.13
N ALA A 144 1.28 -0.21 -22.43
CA ALA A 144 2.19 -0.74 -23.47
C ALA A 144 2.53 -2.25 -23.41
N GLY A 145 1.66 -3.10 -22.84
CA GLY A 145 1.87 -4.55 -22.82
C GLY A 145 2.98 -5.01 -21.87
N GLU A 146 3.37 -4.15 -20.94
CA GLU A 146 4.29 -4.47 -19.86
C GLU A 146 3.66 -5.46 -18.87
N ILE A 147 4.49 -6.12 -18.06
CA ILE A 147 4.02 -7.04 -17.01
C ILE A 147 4.20 -6.32 -15.67
N ALA A 148 3.11 -5.92 -15.04
CA ALA A 148 3.16 -5.50 -13.64
C ALA A 148 3.42 -6.73 -12.78
N ARG A 149 4.46 -6.66 -11.96
CA ARG A 149 4.72 -7.67 -10.94
C ARG A 149 3.86 -7.32 -9.73
N SER A 150 2.86 -8.16 -9.46
CA SER A 150 2.14 -8.08 -8.20
C SER A 150 3.10 -8.52 -7.07
N CYS A 151 3.24 -7.69 -6.04
CA CYS A 151 3.88 -8.07 -4.79
C CYS A 151 2.89 -8.91 -3.96
N SER A 152 2.37 -10.00 -4.52
CA SER A 152 1.30 -10.76 -3.87
C SER A 152 1.88 -11.60 -2.73
N ARG A 153 1.53 -11.24 -1.48
CA ARG A 153 1.34 -12.23 -0.41
C ARG A 153 -0.03 -12.93 -0.50
N ALA A 154 -0.92 -12.47 -1.38
CA ALA A 154 -2.19 -13.12 -1.67
C ALA A 154 -2.10 -13.96 -2.95
N ASN A 155 -2.46 -15.24 -2.85
CA ASN A 155 -2.57 -16.19 -3.95
C ASN A 155 -3.66 -15.73 -4.93
N ILE A 156 -3.35 -14.84 -5.88
CA ILE A 156 -4.25 -14.55 -6.99
C ILE A 156 -3.90 -15.55 -8.09
N GLN A 157 -4.77 -16.55 -8.28
CA GLN A 157 -4.73 -17.41 -9.46
C GLN A 157 -4.83 -16.52 -10.70
N LEU A 158 -3.70 -16.38 -11.39
CA LEU A 158 -3.65 -15.83 -12.74
C LEU A 158 -4.58 -16.69 -13.62
N LEU A 159 -5.75 -16.16 -13.97
CA LEU A 159 -6.55 -16.71 -15.07
C LEU A 159 -5.77 -16.46 -16.36
N GLN A 160 -5.08 -17.49 -16.84
CA GLN A 160 -4.54 -17.50 -18.20
C GLN A 160 -5.67 -17.79 -19.20
N PRO A 161 -5.66 -17.18 -20.40
CA PRO A 161 -6.61 -17.54 -21.45
C PRO A 161 -6.40 -19.00 -21.86
N GLN A 162 -7.44 -19.83 -21.79
CA GLN A 162 -7.40 -21.22 -22.26
C GLN A 162 -7.09 -21.28 -23.76
N GLN A 163 -5.90 -21.76 -24.13
CA GLN A 163 -5.64 -22.21 -25.49
C GLN A 163 -6.24 -23.61 -25.68
N THR A 164 -7.24 -23.72 -26.54
CA THR A 164 -7.84 -24.98 -26.95
C THR A 164 -6.84 -25.76 -27.82
N GLN A 165 -6.20 -26.80 -27.26
CA GLN A 165 -5.43 -27.76 -28.05
C GLN A 165 -6.34 -28.91 -28.51
N LYS A 166 -6.55 -29.00 -29.82
CA LYS A 166 -7.05 -30.22 -30.49
C LYS A 166 -5.98 -31.31 -30.36
N GLN A 167 -6.28 -32.42 -29.70
CA GLN A 167 -5.46 -33.62 -29.76
C GLN A 167 -6.01 -34.60 -30.79
N SER A 168 -5.17 -34.98 -31.75
CA SER A 168 -5.37 -36.11 -32.65
C SER A 168 -5.08 -37.40 -31.88
N ALA A 169 -6.03 -38.33 -31.84
CA ALA A 169 -5.89 -39.62 -31.18
C ALA A 169 -5.02 -40.58 -32.01
N VAL A 170 -3.98 -41.13 -31.39
CA VAL A 170 -3.26 -42.31 -31.90
C VAL A 170 -3.72 -43.51 -31.07
N VAL A 171 -4.38 -44.45 -31.73
CA VAL A 171 -4.89 -45.69 -31.13
C VAL A 171 -3.73 -46.68 -30.98
N GLN A 172 -3.47 -47.14 -29.75
CA GLN A 172 -2.62 -48.31 -29.49
C GLN A 172 -3.49 -49.52 -29.17
N VAL A 173 -3.22 -50.61 -29.89
CA VAL A 173 -3.87 -51.93 -29.75
C VAL A 173 -3.15 -52.73 -28.65
N PRO A 174 -3.85 -53.41 -27.72
CA PRO A 174 -3.20 -54.17 -26.66
C PRO A 174 -2.77 -55.56 -27.13
N VAL A 175 -1.54 -55.95 -26.79
CA VAL A 175 -1.02 -57.31 -26.96
C VAL A 175 -1.46 -58.15 -25.75
N ILE A 176 -2.24 -59.20 -26.03
CA ILE A 176 -2.67 -60.21 -25.06
C ILE A 176 -1.51 -61.20 -24.85
N LYS A 177 -1.16 -61.48 -23.60
CA LYS A 177 -0.20 -62.55 -23.24
C LYS A 177 -0.95 -63.82 -22.80
N PRO A 178 -0.35 -65.00 -23.04
CA PRO A 178 -1.01 -66.32 -22.93
C PRO A 178 -1.34 -66.73 -21.49
#